data_AF-A0A2V9CGU1-F1
#
_entry.id   AF-A0A2V9CGU1-F1
#
_cell.length_a   1.000
_cell.length_b   1.000
_cell.length_c   1.000
_cell.angle_alpha   90.00
_cell.angle_beta   90.00
_cell.angle_gamma   90.00
#
_symmetry.space_group_name_H-M   'P 1'
#
loop_
_entity.id
_entity.type
_entity.pdbx_description
1 polymer ?
#
loop_
_entity_poly.entity_id
_entity_poly.type
_entity_poly.pdbx_seq_one_letter_code
_entity_poly.pdbx_strand_id
1 'polypeptide(L)'
;MSKHSRGENKQEKQPQEGVPAGKEKNESKRVAFKEFLVLNRWTILTGAVPVVIAVVCWYFIECIGDRKTAVNGYRGVVVEHRSIADRDINAIAAYLNRFAALRTRLERSTLSPEDIRRELDEVVNLIKLAESTCQEHKKFDFDLRDRRKTVERLFRLQPQQVEEGGDKCSGYPRMLSMVRAFDINKLVSDAEYRNDFLKNTQAIEALYPQIRDKLYEFESLNKQESSDLTTIELRTSSPARNILDCCIR
;
A
#
# COMPACT_ATOMS: atom_id res chain seq x y z
N MET A 1 84.53 69.58 15.25
CA MET A 1 84.70 70.75 16.12
C MET A 1 83.99 70.49 17.44
N SER A 2 84.69 70.76 18.54
CA SER A 2 84.30 70.94 19.96
C SER A 2 83.02 70.28 20.49
N LYS A 3 83.09 69.29 21.41
CA LYS A 3 83.51 69.31 22.85
C LYS A 3 82.40 69.79 23.81
N HIS A 4 82.06 68.87 24.73
CA HIS A 4 81.69 69.05 26.15
C HIS A 4 80.42 69.89 26.46
N SER A 5 79.56 69.56 27.44
CA SER A 5 79.90 69.18 28.81
C SER A 5 78.86 68.28 29.48
N ARG A 6 79.38 67.63 30.52
CA ARG A 6 78.85 66.62 31.43
C ARG A 6 78.60 67.29 32.80
N GLY A 7 77.71 66.73 33.60
CA GLY A 7 77.67 66.88 35.07
C GLY A 7 76.51 67.75 35.58
N GLU A 8 75.53 67.16 36.28
CA GLU A 8 75.51 66.88 37.74
C GLU A 8 74.93 68.08 38.53
N ASN A 9 74.16 67.99 39.62
CA ASN A 9 73.53 66.92 40.41
C ASN A 9 72.59 67.63 41.43
N LYS A 10 71.56 66.93 41.94
CA LYS A 10 70.90 67.09 43.27
C LYS A 10 70.19 68.42 43.61
N GLN A 11 69.11 68.52 44.40
CA GLN A 11 68.42 67.67 45.38
C GLN A 11 66.98 68.25 45.53
N GLU A 12 65.93 67.42 45.52
CA GLU A 12 65.14 67.03 46.71
C GLU A 12 63.89 67.89 46.99
N LYS A 13 62.72 67.31 46.66
CA LYS A 13 61.46 67.41 47.41
C LYS A 13 60.52 66.30 46.92
N GLN A 14 60.24 65.32 47.76
CA GLN A 14 59.01 64.50 47.74
C GLN A 14 58.05 65.07 48.81
N PRO A 15 56.76 64.70 48.86
CA PRO A 15 55.90 64.09 47.83
C PRO A 15 54.60 64.90 47.62
N GLN A 16 53.90 64.69 46.50
CA GLN A 16 52.44 64.68 46.55
C GLN A 16 51.90 63.76 45.45
N GLU A 17 51.18 62.75 45.90
CA GLU A 17 50.41 61.78 45.14
C GLU A 17 49.45 62.45 44.15
N GLY A 18 49.21 61.79 43.02
CA GLY A 18 48.07 62.09 42.14
C GLY A 18 48.29 61.75 40.67
N VAL A 19 48.27 60.46 40.31
CA VAL A 19 48.12 59.95 38.94
C VAL A 19 47.07 58.82 39.01
N PRO A 20 46.28 58.46 37.97
CA PRO A 20 45.89 59.13 36.72
C PRO A 20 44.35 59.06 36.49
N ALA A 21 43.83 59.67 35.42
CA ALA A 21 42.59 59.16 34.78
C ALA A 21 42.54 59.53 33.30
N GLY A 22 42.76 58.57 32.40
CA GLY A 22 42.66 58.88 30.97
C GLY A 22 42.87 57.76 29.96
N LYS A 23 42.84 56.46 30.32
CA LYS A 23 42.90 55.36 29.33
C LYS A 23 42.08 54.09 29.66
N GLU A 24 41.18 54.10 30.64
CA GLU A 24 40.41 52.88 31.03
C GLU A 24 38.95 52.82 30.53
N LYS A 25 38.41 53.88 29.93
CA LYS A 25 36.96 53.93 29.59
C LYS A 25 36.54 53.17 28.32
N ASN A 26 37.47 52.56 27.57
CA ASN A 26 37.16 51.90 26.29
C ASN A 26 37.31 50.36 26.28
N GLU A 27 38.02 49.77 27.25
CA GLU A 27 38.12 48.29 27.36
C GLU A 27 36.89 47.69 28.04
N SER A 28 36.40 48.31 29.12
CA SER A 28 35.18 47.89 29.84
C SER A 28 33.95 47.78 28.92
N LYS A 29 33.75 48.75 28.00
CA LYS A 29 32.62 48.73 27.05
C LYS A 29 32.76 47.64 25.98
N ARG A 30 33.99 47.30 25.55
CA ARG A 30 34.23 46.20 24.60
C ARG A 30 34.02 44.83 25.22
N VAL A 31 34.37 44.65 26.50
CA VAL A 31 34.14 43.42 27.25
C VAL A 31 32.63 43.20 27.47
N ALA A 32 31.90 44.23 27.92
CA ALA A 32 30.45 44.15 28.10
C ALA A 32 29.68 43.88 26.79
N PHE A 33 30.12 44.43 25.65
CA PHE A 33 29.50 44.17 24.35
C PHE A 33 29.80 42.75 23.83
N LYS A 34 30.99 42.21 24.11
CA LYS A 34 31.33 40.82 23.80
C LYS A 34 30.53 39.85 24.68
N GLU A 35 30.40 40.11 25.98
CA GLU A 35 29.58 39.29 26.89
C GLU A 35 28.09 39.34 26.51
N PHE A 36 27.57 40.51 26.16
CA PHE A 36 26.20 40.65 25.66
C PHE A 36 25.97 39.92 24.33
N LEU A 37 26.90 39.97 23.39
CA LEU A 37 26.84 39.20 22.14
C LEU A 37 26.92 37.69 22.37
N VAL A 38 27.73 37.24 23.33
CA VAL A 38 27.82 35.83 23.71
C VAL A 38 26.50 35.38 24.35
N LEU A 39 25.98 36.09 25.37
CA LEU A 39 24.69 35.79 25.99
C LEU A 39 23.54 35.80 24.97
N ASN A 40 23.49 36.77 24.06
CA ASN A 40 22.42 36.84 23.06
C ASN A 40 22.54 35.71 22.02
N ARG A 41 23.76 35.30 21.65
CA ARG A 41 23.99 34.11 20.82
C ARG A 41 23.59 32.81 21.53
N TRP A 42 23.87 32.67 22.83
CA TRP A 42 23.42 31.52 23.62
C TRP A 42 21.91 31.48 23.75
N THR A 43 21.25 32.64 23.88
CA THR A 43 19.78 32.73 23.98
C THR A 43 19.10 32.40 22.64
N ILE A 44 19.69 32.81 21.52
CA ILE A 44 19.26 32.39 20.17
C ILE A 44 19.52 30.89 19.97
N LEU A 45 20.64 30.35 20.47
CA LEU A 45 20.94 28.92 20.41
C LEU A 45 19.96 28.10 21.25
N THR A 46 19.64 28.53 22.47
CA THR A 46 18.71 27.83 23.38
C THR A 46 17.25 27.97 22.94
N GLY A 47 16.89 29.01 22.18
CA GLY A 47 15.57 29.15 21.57
C GLY A 47 15.44 28.39 20.24
N ALA A 48 16.48 28.36 19.40
CA ALA A 48 16.45 27.71 18.10
C ALA A 48 16.53 26.17 18.19
N VAL A 49 17.31 25.64 19.14
CA VAL A 49 17.48 24.18 19.30
C VAL A 49 16.16 23.45 19.58
N PRO A 50 15.31 23.90 20.54
CA PRO A 50 13.99 23.28 20.76
C PRO A 50 13.07 23.35 19.55
N VAL A 51 13.10 24.45 18.79
CA VAL A 51 12.30 24.60 17.56
C VAL A 51 12.76 23.63 16.49
N VAL A 52 14.08 23.51 16.28
CA VAL A 52 14.65 22.54 15.33
C VAL A 52 14.31 21.11 15.75
N ILE A 53 14.45 20.77 17.05
CA ILE A 53 14.06 19.46 17.58
C ILE A 53 12.56 19.22 17.35
N ALA A 54 11.70 20.19 17.62
CA ALA A 54 10.25 20.06 17.42
C ALA A 54 9.88 19.83 15.97
N VAL A 55 10.50 20.54 15.02
CA VAL A 55 10.30 20.36 13.58
C VAL A 55 10.77 18.98 13.13
N VAL A 56 11.94 18.53 13.62
CA VAL A 56 12.49 17.21 13.32
C VAL A 56 11.58 16.12 13.89
N CYS A 57 11.14 16.23 15.14
CA CYS A 57 10.21 15.30 15.76
C CYS A 57 8.86 15.27 15.02
N TRP A 58 8.32 16.43 14.64
CA TRP A 58 7.09 16.53 13.84
C TRP A 58 7.22 15.77 12.52
N TYR A 59 8.30 16.01 11.77
CA TYR A 59 8.59 15.32 10.52
C TYR A 59 8.63 13.80 10.68
N PHE A 60 9.30 13.28 11.72
CA PHE A 60 9.35 11.84 11.97
C PHE A 60 8.00 11.26 12.37
N ILE A 61 7.21 11.98 13.17
CA ILE A 61 5.88 11.55 13.58
C ILE A 61 4.96 11.44 12.35
N GLU A 62 4.95 12.44 11.47
CA GLU A 62 4.18 12.40 10.23
C GLU A 62 4.64 11.28 9.31
N CYS A 63 5.95 11.15 9.07
CA CYS A 63 6.49 10.10 8.20
C CYS A 63 6.15 8.68 8.70
N ILE A 64 6.25 8.43 10.01
CA ILE A 64 5.89 7.14 10.62
C ILE A 64 4.37 6.93 10.55
N GLY A 65 3.57 7.98 10.80
CA GLY A 65 2.11 7.97 10.70
C GLY A 65 1.61 7.60 9.31
N ASP A 66 2.17 8.23 8.26
CA ASP A 66 1.85 7.96 6.86
C ASP A 66 2.15 6.50 6.49
N ARG A 67 3.34 6.02 6.87
CA ARG A 67 3.75 4.63 6.62
C ARG A 67 2.83 3.63 7.30
N LYS A 68 2.47 3.85 8.56
CA LYS A 68 1.54 2.98 9.29
C LYS A 68 0.14 2.98 8.65
N THR A 69 -0.33 4.15 8.23
CA THR A 69 -1.63 4.31 7.56
C THR A 69 -1.65 3.59 6.21
N ALA A 70 -0.57 3.71 5.42
CA ALA A 70 -0.43 3.03 4.13
C ALA A 70 -0.39 1.50 4.28
N VAL A 71 0.35 0.97 5.26
CA VAL A 71 0.40 -0.48 5.51
C VAL A 71 -0.94 -1.03 5.98
N ASN A 72 -1.61 -0.35 6.91
CA ASN A 72 -2.94 -0.76 7.36
C ASN A 72 -3.97 -0.70 6.24
N GLY A 73 -3.93 0.34 5.39
CA GLY A 73 -4.78 0.45 4.22
C GLY A 73 -4.54 -0.68 3.23
N TYR A 74 -3.28 -0.96 2.90
CA TYR A 74 -2.91 -2.06 2.00
C TYR A 74 -3.34 -3.42 2.57
N ARG A 75 -3.11 -3.68 3.86
CA ARG A 75 -3.56 -4.90 4.54
C ARG A 75 -5.06 -5.10 4.46
N GLY A 76 -5.85 -4.04 4.70
CA GLY A 76 -7.31 -4.08 4.60
C GLY A 76 -7.75 -4.55 3.21
N VAL A 77 -7.17 -3.93 2.17
CA VAL A 77 -7.50 -4.25 0.78
C VAL A 77 -7.05 -5.66 0.37
N VAL A 78 -5.89 -6.15 0.82
CA VAL A 78 -5.45 -7.53 0.57
C VAL A 78 -6.43 -8.55 1.17
N VAL A 79 -6.88 -8.32 2.41
CA VAL A 79 -7.84 -9.24 3.08
C VAL A 79 -9.20 -9.23 2.36
N GLU A 80 -9.68 -8.06 1.98
CA GLU A 80 -10.96 -7.91 1.30
C GLU A 80 -10.93 -8.48 -0.12
N HIS A 81 -9.86 -8.21 -0.85
CA HIS A 81 -9.60 -8.78 -2.18
C HIS A 81 -9.63 -10.30 -2.13
N ARG A 82 -8.95 -10.92 -1.16
CA ARG A 82 -8.99 -12.37 -0.95
C ARG A 82 -10.40 -12.89 -0.70
N SER A 83 -11.18 -12.21 0.14
CA SER A 83 -12.56 -12.60 0.41
C SER A 83 -13.43 -12.55 -0.85
N ILE A 84 -13.22 -11.57 -1.73
CA ILE A 84 -13.94 -11.45 -2.99
C ILE A 84 -13.50 -12.52 -3.98
N ALA A 85 -12.20 -12.79 -4.07
CA ALA A 85 -11.67 -13.87 -4.89
C ALA A 85 -12.34 -15.18 -4.48
N ASP A 86 -12.31 -15.54 -3.18
CA ASP A 86 -12.95 -16.74 -2.63
C ASP A 86 -14.46 -16.80 -2.95
N ARG A 87 -15.18 -15.67 -2.92
CA ARG A 87 -16.59 -15.60 -3.33
C ARG A 87 -16.78 -15.91 -4.82
N ASP A 88 -15.91 -15.38 -5.69
CA ASP A 88 -15.97 -15.63 -7.14
C ASP A 88 -15.70 -17.11 -7.44
N ILE A 89 -14.66 -17.69 -6.81
CA ILE A 89 -14.33 -19.12 -6.87
C ILE A 89 -15.56 -19.97 -6.55
N ASN A 90 -16.20 -19.68 -5.42
CA ASN A 90 -17.33 -20.46 -4.93
C ASN A 90 -18.56 -20.31 -5.83
N ALA A 91 -18.82 -19.11 -6.35
CA ALA A 91 -19.90 -18.88 -7.30
C ALA A 91 -19.68 -19.66 -8.61
N ILE A 92 -18.43 -19.68 -9.10
CA ILE A 92 -18.04 -20.41 -10.29
C ILE A 92 -18.22 -21.92 -10.11
N ALA A 93 -17.67 -22.46 -9.01
CA ALA A 93 -17.81 -23.86 -8.68
C ALA A 93 -19.29 -24.27 -8.52
N ALA A 94 -20.12 -23.41 -7.91
CA ALA A 94 -21.53 -23.68 -7.72
C ALA A 94 -22.30 -23.82 -9.04
N TYR A 95 -22.13 -22.91 -10.00
CA TYR A 95 -22.87 -23.03 -11.27
C TYR A 95 -22.38 -24.21 -12.11
N LEU A 96 -21.07 -24.51 -12.07
CA LEU A 96 -20.50 -25.66 -12.79
C LEU A 96 -21.02 -26.98 -12.21
N ASN A 97 -21.05 -27.11 -10.88
CA ASN A 97 -21.64 -28.26 -10.21
C ASN A 97 -23.13 -28.42 -10.52
N ARG A 98 -23.88 -27.31 -10.60
CA ARG A 98 -25.31 -27.34 -10.94
C ARG A 98 -25.54 -27.78 -12.38
N PHE A 99 -24.71 -27.31 -13.32
CA PHE A 99 -24.71 -27.78 -14.70
C PHE A 99 -24.41 -29.27 -14.83
N ALA A 100 -23.37 -29.77 -14.14
CA ALA A 100 -23.00 -31.18 -14.14
C ALA A 100 -24.11 -32.07 -13.54
N ALA A 101 -24.79 -31.59 -12.49
CA ALA A 101 -25.92 -32.28 -11.89
C ALA A 101 -27.12 -32.35 -12.86
N LEU A 102 -27.45 -31.25 -13.54
CA LEU A 102 -28.51 -31.24 -14.55
C LEU A 102 -28.20 -32.22 -15.69
N ARG A 103 -26.96 -32.21 -16.19
CA ARG A 103 -26.47 -33.15 -17.20
C ARG A 103 -26.67 -34.61 -16.75
N THR A 104 -26.17 -34.95 -15.57
CA THR A 104 -26.28 -36.32 -15.02
C THR A 104 -27.74 -36.76 -14.90
N ARG A 105 -28.64 -35.85 -14.51
CA ARG A 105 -30.07 -36.15 -14.42
C ARG A 105 -30.72 -36.34 -15.80
N LEU A 106 -30.34 -35.53 -16.79
CA LEU A 106 -30.79 -35.69 -18.18
C LEU A 106 -30.29 -37.00 -18.83
N GLU A 107 -29.11 -37.48 -18.45
CA GLU A 107 -28.57 -38.76 -18.92
C GLU A 107 -29.30 -39.97 -18.30
N ARG A 108 -29.71 -39.88 -17.04
CA ARG A 108 -30.21 -41.02 -16.25
C ARG A 108 -31.72 -41.08 -16.08
N SER A 109 -32.43 -39.99 -16.33
CA SER A 109 -33.87 -39.89 -16.03
C SER A 109 -34.60 -38.98 -17.01
N THR A 110 -35.90 -39.25 -17.19
CA THR A 110 -36.81 -38.32 -17.85
C THR A 110 -37.18 -37.21 -16.87
N LEU A 111 -36.67 -36.00 -17.12
CA LEU A 111 -37.04 -34.80 -16.39
C LEU A 111 -38.26 -34.14 -17.03
N SER A 112 -39.11 -33.54 -16.19
CA SER A 112 -40.17 -32.65 -16.68
C SER A 112 -39.58 -31.35 -17.23
N PRO A 113 -40.22 -30.69 -18.20
CA PRO A 113 -39.84 -29.36 -18.64
C PRO A 113 -39.73 -28.35 -17.48
N GLU A 114 -40.62 -28.45 -16.49
CA GLU A 114 -40.63 -27.60 -15.30
C GLU A 114 -39.38 -27.80 -14.43
N ASP A 115 -38.96 -29.06 -14.22
CA ASP A 115 -37.75 -29.36 -13.46
C ASP A 115 -36.50 -28.82 -14.17
N ILE A 116 -36.41 -28.99 -15.50
CA ILE A 116 -35.29 -28.47 -16.30
C ILE A 116 -35.27 -26.95 -16.24
N ARG A 117 -36.43 -26.29 -16.34
CA ARG A 117 -36.52 -24.83 -16.24
C ARG A 117 -35.99 -24.33 -14.89
N ARG A 118 -36.44 -24.93 -13.79
CA ARG A 118 -35.98 -24.56 -12.45
C ARG A 118 -34.47 -24.69 -12.30
N GLU A 119 -33.90 -25.81 -12.76
CA GLU A 119 -32.46 -26.06 -12.70
C GLU A 119 -31.66 -25.06 -13.55
N LEU A 120 -32.11 -24.75 -14.76
CA LEU A 120 -31.48 -23.74 -15.63
C LEU A 120 -31.61 -22.32 -15.06
N ASP A 121 -32.73 -21.98 -14.42
CA ASP A 121 -32.91 -20.68 -13.76
C ASP A 121 -31.96 -20.51 -12.57
N GLU A 122 -31.74 -21.58 -11.79
CA GLU A 122 -30.75 -21.59 -10.71
C GLU A 122 -29.32 -21.41 -11.25
N VAL A 123 -28.98 -22.10 -12.34
CA VAL A 123 -27.71 -21.90 -13.06
C VAL A 123 -27.55 -20.44 -13.51
N VAL A 124 -28.58 -19.85 -14.12
CA VAL A 124 -28.57 -18.43 -14.54
C VAL A 124 -28.31 -17.50 -13.36
N ASN A 125 -28.92 -17.76 -12.21
CA ASN A 125 -28.72 -16.95 -11.01
C ASN A 125 -27.29 -17.08 -10.46
N LEU A 126 -26.71 -18.28 -10.47
CA LEU A 126 -25.33 -18.50 -10.05
C LEU A 126 -24.32 -17.84 -11.02
N ILE A 127 -24.58 -17.85 -12.32
CA ILE A 127 -23.75 -17.14 -13.31
C ILE A 127 -23.84 -15.63 -13.09
N LYS A 128 -25.01 -15.07 -12.82
CA LYS A 128 -25.15 -13.64 -12.46
C LYS A 128 -24.38 -13.30 -11.18
N LEU A 129 -24.41 -14.19 -10.18
CA LEU A 129 -23.65 -14.01 -8.96
C LEU A 129 -22.14 -14.00 -9.25
N ALA A 130 -21.64 -14.93 -10.06
CA ALA A 130 -20.25 -14.97 -10.49
C ALA A 130 -19.87 -13.71 -11.29
N GLU A 131 -20.73 -13.25 -12.21
CA GLU A 131 -20.53 -12.00 -12.93
C GLU A 131 -20.40 -10.80 -11.98
N SER A 132 -21.32 -10.68 -11.02
CA SER A 132 -21.30 -9.57 -10.05
C SER A 132 -20.06 -9.61 -9.17
N THR A 133 -19.64 -10.80 -8.74
CA THR A 133 -18.44 -10.97 -7.91
C THR A 133 -17.17 -10.71 -8.70
N CYS A 134 -17.08 -11.13 -9.96
CA CYS A 134 -15.97 -10.79 -10.85
C CYS A 134 -15.84 -9.28 -11.06
N GLN A 135 -16.97 -8.57 -11.22
CA GLN A 135 -16.95 -7.10 -11.33
C GLN A 135 -16.51 -6.43 -10.03
N GLU A 136 -16.90 -6.97 -8.87
CA GLU A 136 -16.40 -6.55 -7.56
C GLU A 136 -14.87 -6.79 -7.47
N HIS A 137 -14.41 -7.99 -7.84
CA HIS A 137 -13.00 -8.36 -7.86
C HIS A 137 -12.18 -7.42 -8.74
N LYS A 138 -12.67 -7.09 -9.94
CA LYS A 138 -12.01 -6.15 -10.86
C LYS A 138 -11.85 -4.76 -10.24
N LYS A 139 -12.84 -4.26 -9.50
CA LYS A 139 -12.74 -2.97 -8.81
C LYS A 139 -11.69 -3.01 -7.70
N PHE A 140 -11.67 -4.11 -6.93
CA PHE A 140 -10.69 -4.30 -5.87
C PHE A 140 -9.27 -4.56 -6.39
N ASP A 141 -9.11 -5.21 -7.55
CA ASP A 141 -7.82 -5.34 -8.24
C ASP A 141 -7.19 -3.96 -8.51
N PHE A 142 -8.00 -2.96 -8.91
CA PHE A 142 -7.51 -1.60 -9.12
C PHE A 142 -7.08 -0.91 -7.82
N ASP A 143 -7.89 -1.01 -6.76
CA ASP A 143 -7.54 -0.42 -5.44
C ASP A 143 -6.30 -1.11 -4.86
N LEU A 144 -6.22 -2.44 -4.93
CA LEU A 144 -5.07 -3.22 -4.49
C LEU A 144 -3.79 -2.77 -5.19
N ARG A 145 -3.82 -2.60 -6.52
CA ARG A 145 -2.68 -2.10 -7.30
C ARG A 145 -2.27 -0.67 -6.90
N ASP A 146 -3.23 0.22 -6.65
CA ASP A 146 -2.95 1.59 -6.24
C ASP A 146 -2.34 1.67 -4.84
N ARG A 147 -2.91 0.93 -3.88
CA ARG A 147 -2.39 0.80 -2.51
C ARG A 147 -1.00 0.16 -2.51
N ARG A 148 -0.79 -0.85 -3.34
CA ARG A 148 0.51 -1.48 -3.54
C ARG A 148 1.55 -0.47 -4.01
N LYS A 149 1.27 0.30 -5.08
CA LYS A 149 2.17 1.36 -5.57
C LYS A 149 2.51 2.39 -4.49
N THR A 150 1.54 2.74 -3.66
CA THR A 150 1.74 3.65 -2.53
C THR A 150 2.72 3.06 -1.51
N VAL A 151 2.55 1.79 -1.14
CA VAL A 151 3.46 1.08 -0.23
C VAL A 151 4.84 0.90 -0.87
N GLU A 152 4.94 0.47 -2.12
CA GLU A 152 6.21 0.32 -2.84
C GLU A 152 6.99 1.64 -2.86
N ARG A 153 6.31 2.77 -3.11
CA ARG A 153 6.91 4.11 -3.06
C ARG A 153 7.40 4.48 -1.66
N LEU A 154 6.57 4.26 -0.64
CA LEU A 154 6.89 4.63 0.74
C LEU A 154 8.02 3.77 1.33
N PHE A 155 8.12 2.50 0.94
CA PHE A 155 9.05 1.51 1.48
C PHE A 155 10.21 1.17 0.53
N ARG A 156 10.29 1.82 -0.64
CA ARG A 156 11.31 1.60 -1.69
C ARG A 156 11.46 0.12 -2.07
N LEU A 157 10.33 -0.55 -2.25
CA LEU A 157 10.31 -1.93 -2.72
C LEU A 157 10.55 -1.95 -4.24
N GLN A 158 11.10 -3.05 -4.76
CA GLN A 158 11.15 -3.22 -6.22
C GLN A 158 9.73 -3.32 -6.76
N PRO A 159 9.37 -2.53 -7.79
CA PRO A 159 8.07 -2.62 -8.41
C PRO A 159 7.93 -4.00 -9.05
N GLN A 160 6.95 -4.79 -8.60
CA GLN A 160 6.62 -6.03 -9.29
C GLN A 160 5.78 -5.70 -10.54
N GLN A 161 6.16 -6.28 -11.68
CA GLN A 161 5.31 -6.23 -12.87
C GLN A 161 4.14 -7.18 -12.66
N VAL A 162 3.02 -6.63 -12.20
CA VAL A 162 1.74 -7.33 -12.24
C VAL A 162 1.18 -7.12 -13.65
N GLU A 163 1.11 -8.18 -14.45
CA GLU A 163 0.46 -8.10 -15.75
C GLU A 163 -0.96 -7.56 -15.57
N GLU A 164 -1.33 -6.58 -16.39
CA GLU A 164 -2.71 -6.11 -16.47
C GLU A 164 -3.55 -7.25 -17.05
N GLY A 165 -4.09 -8.08 -16.17
CA GLY A 165 -5.09 -9.06 -16.55
C GLY A 165 -6.20 -8.36 -17.32
N GLY A 166 -6.40 -8.77 -18.58
CA GLY A 166 -7.42 -8.24 -19.49
C GLY A 166 -8.84 -8.36 -18.93
N ASP A 167 -9.88 -8.09 -19.74
CA ASP A 167 -11.25 -8.08 -19.24
C ASP A 167 -11.78 -9.47 -18.85
N LYS A 168 -11.44 -9.90 -17.62
CA LYS A 168 -11.67 -11.25 -17.08
C LYS A 168 -13.17 -11.59 -16.95
N CYS A 169 -14.05 -10.59 -16.91
CA CYS A 169 -15.49 -10.79 -16.72
C CYS A 169 -16.30 -10.86 -18.03
N SER A 170 -15.69 -10.62 -19.20
CA SER A 170 -16.36 -10.54 -20.51
C SER A 170 -17.02 -11.84 -20.97
N GLY A 171 -16.66 -12.99 -20.39
CA GLY A 171 -17.23 -14.29 -20.70
C GLY A 171 -18.66 -14.52 -20.17
N TYR A 172 -19.03 -13.87 -19.06
CA TYR A 172 -20.30 -14.14 -18.37
C TYR A 172 -21.56 -13.77 -19.16
N PRO A 173 -21.64 -12.60 -19.84
CA PRO A 173 -22.80 -12.28 -20.67
C PRO A 173 -23.05 -13.30 -21.78
N ARG A 174 -21.96 -13.80 -22.41
CA ARG A 174 -22.04 -14.84 -23.43
C ARG A 174 -22.57 -16.15 -22.84
N MET A 175 -22.08 -16.56 -21.67
CA MET A 175 -22.58 -17.75 -20.99
C MET A 175 -24.06 -17.62 -20.62
N LEU A 176 -24.48 -16.49 -20.04
CA LEU A 176 -25.89 -16.23 -19.73
C LEU A 176 -26.78 -16.33 -20.97
N SER A 177 -26.33 -15.77 -22.10
CA SER A 177 -27.06 -15.87 -23.37
C SER A 177 -27.17 -17.32 -23.85
N MET A 178 -26.13 -18.13 -23.70
CA MET A 178 -26.15 -19.54 -24.07
C MET A 178 -27.13 -20.34 -23.20
N VAL A 179 -27.10 -20.16 -21.88
CA VAL A 179 -28.00 -20.88 -20.96
C VAL A 179 -29.47 -20.56 -21.25
N ARG A 180 -29.77 -19.29 -21.52
CA ARG A 180 -31.14 -18.85 -21.82
C ARG A 180 -31.63 -19.28 -23.20
N ALA A 181 -30.72 -19.59 -24.13
CA ALA A 181 -31.07 -20.00 -25.49
C ALA A 181 -31.49 -21.48 -25.58
N PHE A 182 -31.36 -22.26 -24.50
CA PHE A 182 -31.76 -23.66 -24.52
C PHE A 182 -33.28 -23.82 -24.63
N ASP A 183 -33.70 -24.58 -25.63
CA ASP A 183 -35.11 -24.96 -25.80
C ASP A 183 -35.41 -26.15 -24.89
N ILE A 184 -36.05 -25.85 -23.76
CA ILE A 184 -36.38 -26.81 -22.72
C ILE A 184 -37.28 -27.93 -23.24
N ASN A 185 -38.22 -27.62 -24.14
CA ASN A 185 -39.11 -28.63 -24.68
C ASN A 185 -38.33 -29.60 -25.56
N LYS A 186 -37.42 -29.09 -26.40
CA LYS A 186 -36.53 -29.93 -27.22
C LYS A 186 -35.56 -30.76 -26.39
N LEU A 187 -35.07 -30.25 -25.25
CA LEU A 187 -34.23 -31.05 -24.33
C LEU A 187 -34.94 -32.32 -23.83
N VAL A 188 -36.27 -32.29 -23.73
CA VAL A 188 -37.08 -33.46 -23.33
C VAL A 188 -37.48 -34.30 -24.54
N SER A 189 -38.01 -33.66 -25.59
CA SER A 189 -38.69 -34.33 -26.69
C SER A 189 -37.78 -34.76 -27.85
N ASP A 190 -36.60 -34.16 -28.00
CA ASP A 190 -35.69 -34.38 -29.12
C ASP A 190 -34.37 -35.00 -28.62
N ALA A 191 -34.16 -36.27 -28.97
CA ALA A 191 -33.00 -37.02 -28.54
C ALA A 191 -31.68 -36.51 -29.16
N GLU A 192 -31.72 -35.98 -30.38
CA GLU A 192 -30.54 -35.43 -31.05
C GLU A 192 -30.14 -34.11 -30.39
N TYR A 193 -31.12 -33.21 -30.21
CA TYR A 193 -30.91 -31.94 -29.49
C TYR A 193 -30.40 -32.15 -28.06
N ARG A 194 -30.97 -33.12 -27.34
CA ARG A 194 -30.50 -33.50 -26.00
C ARG A 194 -29.06 -34.03 -26.04
N ASN A 195 -28.71 -34.89 -26.98
CA ASN A 195 -27.35 -35.43 -27.09
C ASN A 195 -26.32 -34.34 -27.43
N ASP A 196 -26.67 -33.38 -28.28
CA ASP A 196 -25.82 -32.24 -28.60
C ASP A 196 -25.62 -31.32 -27.38
N PHE A 197 -26.69 -31.10 -26.59
CA PHE A 197 -26.57 -30.41 -25.31
C PHE A 197 -25.60 -31.13 -24.37
N LEU A 198 -25.73 -32.45 -24.21
CA LEU A 198 -24.86 -33.26 -23.34
C LEU A 198 -23.39 -33.22 -23.79
N LYS A 199 -23.13 -33.29 -25.10
CA LYS A 199 -21.76 -33.17 -25.66
C LYS A 199 -21.17 -31.78 -25.45
N ASN A 200 -21.95 -30.73 -25.70
CA ASN A 200 -21.47 -29.35 -25.55
C ASN A 200 -21.24 -28.97 -24.08
N THR A 201 -22.07 -29.48 -23.16
CA THR A 201 -21.86 -29.27 -21.72
C THR A 201 -20.63 -30.00 -21.19
N GLN A 202 -20.28 -31.17 -21.77
CA GLN A 202 -19.02 -31.85 -21.46
C GLN A 202 -17.78 -31.01 -21.82
N ALA A 203 -17.83 -30.22 -22.90
CA ALA A 203 -16.75 -29.30 -23.24
C ALA A 203 -16.61 -28.16 -22.22
N ILE A 204 -17.72 -27.71 -21.62
CA ILE A 204 -17.73 -26.70 -20.55
C ILE A 204 -17.14 -27.29 -19.25
N GLU A 205 -17.47 -28.54 -18.92
CA GLU A 205 -16.86 -29.27 -17.79
C GLU A 205 -15.35 -29.48 -17.98
N ALA A 206 -14.89 -29.71 -19.22
CA ALA A 206 -13.46 -29.84 -19.52
C ALA A 206 -12.67 -28.54 -19.28
N LEU A 207 -13.35 -27.39 -19.17
CA LEU A 207 -12.73 -26.13 -18.75
C LEU A 207 -12.59 -26.04 -17.23
N TYR A 208 -13.27 -26.89 -16.45
CA TYR A 208 -13.26 -26.87 -14.99
C TYR A 208 -11.85 -26.99 -14.39
N PRO A 209 -10.97 -27.91 -14.85
CA PRO A 209 -9.61 -27.99 -14.33
C PRO A 209 -8.82 -26.72 -14.62
N GLN A 210 -8.98 -26.10 -15.80
CA GLN A 210 -8.28 -24.87 -16.16
C GLN A 210 -8.74 -23.68 -15.31
N ILE A 211 -10.04 -23.61 -15.03
CA ILE A 211 -10.59 -22.61 -14.13
C ILE A 211 -10.06 -22.87 -12.72
N ARG A 212 -10.11 -24.11 -12.22
CA ARG A 212 -9.55 -24.53 -10.93
C ARG A 212 -8.05 -24.26 -10.78
N ASP A 213 -7.27 -24.46 -11.83
CA ASP A 213 -5.83 -24.25 -11.81
C ASP A 213 -5.49 -22.75 -11.82
N LYS A 214 -6.24 -21.93 -12.57
CA LYS A 214 -6.20 -20.46 -12.42
C LYS A 214 -6.62 -20.00 -11.03
N LEU A 215 -7.57 -20.69 -10.41
CA LEU A 215 -7.98 -20.43 -9.03
C LEU A 215 -6.84 -20.70 -8.03
N TYR A 216 -6.03 -21.75 -8.25
CA TYR A 216 -4.81 -22.00 -7.47
C TYR A 216 -3.69 -20.98 -7.75
N GLU A 217 -3.61 -20.46 -8.97
CA GLU A 217 -2.69 -19.36 -9.32
C GLU A 217 -3.05 -18.05 -8.59
N PHE A 218 -4.33 -17.76 -8.41
CA PHE A 218 -4.75 -16.68 -7.51
C PHE A 218 -4.35 -16.94 -6.05
N GLU A 219 -4.46 -18.18 -5.58
CA GLU A 219 -4.03 -18.53 -4.22
C GLU A 219 -2.51 -18.36 -4.03
N SER A 220 -1.70 -18.62 -5.07
CA SER A 220 -0.25 -18.42 -5.02
C SER A 220 0.13 -16.93 -5.04
N LEU A 221 -0.54 -16.11 -5.86
CA LEU A 221 -0.41 -14.64 -5.83
C LEU A 221 -0.79 -14.09 -4.45
N ASN A 222 -1.88 -14.58 -3.84
CA ASN A 222 -2.30 -14.20 -2.49
C ASN A 222 -1.26 -14.58 -1.42
N LYS A 223 -0.60 -15.73 -1.55
CA LYS A 223 0.51 -16.12 -0.65
C LYS A 223 1.71 -15.19 -0.78
N GLN A 224 1.98 -14.72 -2.00
CA GLN A 224 3.07 -13.78 -2.25
C GLN A 224 2.75 -12.39 -1.70
N GLU A 225 1.53 -11.89 -1.87
CA GLU A 225 1.09 -10.61 -1.27
C GLU A 225 1.11 -10.65 0.26
N SER A 226 0.78 -11.79 0.87
CA SER A 226 0.92 -12.00 2.31
C SER A 226 2.39 -12.00 2.77
N SER A 227 3.31 -12.51 1.94
CA SER A 227 4.75 -12.47 2.21
C SER A 227 5.32 -11.06 2.10
N ASP A 228 4.91 -10.31 1.07
CA ASP A 228 5.26 -8.90 0.90
C ASP A 228 4.76 -8.08 2.09
N LEU A 229 3.50 -8.29 2.51
CA LEU A 229 2.94 -7.66 3.70
C LEU A 229 3.73 -8.00 4.97
N THR A 230 4.13 -9.26 5.16
CA THR A 230 4.95 -9.68 6.31
C THR A 230 6.31 -8.97 6.31
N THR A 231 6.93 -8.83 5.13
CA THR A 231 8.20 -8.11 4.97
C THR A 231 8.05 -6.63 5.28
N ILE A 232 6.95 -6.01 4.85
CA ILE A 232 6.62 -4.62 5.14
C ILE A 232 6.36 -4.44 6.65
N GLU A 233 5.57 -5.31 7.27
CA GLU A 233 5.28 -5.28 8.71
C GLU A 233 6.57 -5.42 9.54
N LEU A 234 7.47 -6.33 9.17
CA LEU A 234 8.80 -6.49 9.78
C LEU A 234 9.69 -5.24 9.64
N ARG A 235 9.58 -4.51 8.52
CA ARG A 235 10.30 -3.23 8.34
C ARG A 235 9.67 -2.12 9.19
N THR A 236 8.35 -2.10 9.33
CA THR A 236 7.64 -1.10 10.16
C THR A 236 7.70 -1.35 11.65
N SER A 237 7.99 -2.57 12.11
CA SER A 237 8.05 -2.89 13.55
C SER A 237 9.36 -2.46 14.22
N SER A 238 10.40 -2.12 13.44
CA SER A 238 11.69 -1.62 13.94
C SER A 238 11.72 -0.09 13.97
N PRO A 239 11.75 0.54 15.17
CA PRO A 239 11.82 2.00 15.30
C PRO A 239 13.06 2.59 14.62
N ALA A 240 14.21 1.92 14.76
CA ALA A 240 15.48 2.36 14.18
C ALA A 240 15.45 2.37 12.64
N ARG A 241 14.83 1.37 12.00
CA ARG A 241 14.68 1.33 10.53
C ARG A 241 13.67 2.35 10.03
N ASN A 242 12.54 2.54 10.71
CA ASN A 242 11.58 3.58 10.32
C ASN A 242 12.20 4.97 10.37
N ILE A 243 12.97 5.27 11.42
CA ILE A 243 13.69 6.55 11.53
C ILE A 243 14.68 6.67 10.37
N LEU A 244 15.50 5.64 10.11
CA LEU A 244 16.47 5.65 9.02
C LEU A 244 15.81 5.85 7.64
N ASP A 245 14.72 5.14 7.36
CA ASP A 245 14.00 5.26 6.09
C ASP A 245 13.34 6.64 5.93
N CYS A 246 12.88 7.26 7.02
CA CYS A 246 12.37 8.62 7.01
C CYS A 246 13.49 9.67 6.86
N CYS A 247 14.73 9.37 7.30
CA CYS A 247 15.89 10.25 7.12
C CYS A 247 16.41 10.31 5.67
N ILE A 248 16.29 9.21 4.91
CA ILE A 248 16.82 9.13 3.53
C ILE A 248 15.80 9.67 2.50
N ARG A 249 14.59 10.01 2.94
CA ARG A 249 13.50 10.51 2.11
C ARG A 249 13.68 12.00 1.80
#